data_AF-A0A1G3CN61-F1
#
_entry.id   AF-A0A1G3CN61-F1
#
_cell.length_a   1.000
_cell.length_b   1.000
_cell.length_c   1.000
_cell.angle_alpha   90.00
_cell.angle_beta   90.00
_cell.angle_gamma   90.00
#
_symmetry.space_group_name_H-M   'P 1'
#
loop_
_entity.id
_entity.type
_entity.pdbx_description
1 polymer ?
#
loop_
_entity_poly.entity_id
_entity_poly.type
_entity_poly.pdbx_seq_one_letter_code
_entity_poly.pdbx_strand_id
1 'polypeptide(L)'
;MKELTARLWENKMYGTTYGKGQYRKAVFNGTLEIQNPYGKYLVDMEDIETWFHFPKSPIHVEITNRIAQPPGNEDGILMSWLYRYEGGIKTAVDGYAALDMNNNQLSIQINDAEYGITESWELPVRKCISRVPGKPTPALIATNQTELSTPQKPSTNGVFHRDNTQAIEALLNRA
;
A
#
# COMPACT_ATOMS: atom_id res chain seq x y z
N MET A 1 -7.64 -8.82 16.43
CA MET A 1 -7.10 -8.34 15.15
C MET A 1 -5.90 -7.46 15.47
N LYS A 2 -4.72 -7.80 14.98
CA LYS A 2 -3.50 -7.02 15.16
C LYS A 2 -3.58 -5.71 14.38
N GLU A 3 -2.88 -4.70 14.89
CA GLU A 3 -2.75 -3.43 14.21
C GLU A 3 -1.77 -3.54 13.05
N LEU A 4 -2.23 -3.13 11.87
CA LEU A 4 -1.49 -3.15 10.62
C LEU A 4 -1.53 -1.77 9.99
N THR A 5 -0.35 -1.31 9.56
CA THR A 5 -0.22 -0.10 8.75
C THR A 5 0.40 -0.44 7.41
N ALA A 6 -0.37 -0.23 6.35
CA ALA A 6 0.07 -0.33 4.98
C ALA A 6 0.44 1.05 4.43
N ARG A 7 1.59 1.12 3.76
CA ARG A 7 2.06 2.31 3.05
C ARG A 7 2.45 1.89 1.64
N LEU A 8 1.92 2.57 0.63
CA LEU A 8 2.20 2.29 -0.77
C LEU A 8 2.74 3.54 -1.45
N TRP A 9 3.79 3.39 -2.24
CA TRP A 9 4.45 4.43 -3.03
C TRP A 9 4.27 4.13 -4.51
N GLU A 10 3.99 5.16 -5.31
CA GLU A 10 4.00 5.04 -6.77
C GLU A 10 5.39 4.61 -7.25
N ASN A 11 5.44 3.55 -8.05
CA ASN A 11 6.69 3.10 -8.63
C ASN A 11 7.05 3.97 -9.84
N LYS A 12 7.95 4.94 -9.64
CA LYS A 12 8.43 5.83 -10.72
C LYS A 12 9.12 5.10 -11.87
N MET A 13 9.55 3.86 -11.65
CA MET A 13 10.22 3.03 -12.63
C MET A 13 9.27 2.01 -13.27
N TYR A 14 7.96 2.07 -12.99
CA TYR A 14 6.96 1.22 -13.65
C TYR A 14 7.09 1.30 -15.19
N GLY A 15 6.98 0.16 -15.86
CA GLY A 15 7.12 0.05 -17.32
C GLY A 15 8.56 0.15 -17.85
N THR A 16 9.54 0.54 -17.02
CA THR A 16 10.94 0.59 -17.44
C THR A 16 11.60 -0.79 -17.45
N THR A 17 12.59 -0.97 -18.31
CA THR A 17 13.40 -2.20 -18.37
C THR A 17 14.50 -2.22 -17.33
N TYR A 18 14.82 -3.40 -16.80
CA TYR A 18 15.99 -3.61 -15.92
C TYR A 18 16.90 -4.75 -16.36
N GLY A 19 16.54 -5.38 -17.48
CA GLY A 19 17.29 -6.44 -18.14
C GLY A 19 16.69 -6.65 -19.52
N LYS A 20 17.34 -7.46 -20.35
CA LYS A 20 16.86 -7.75 -21.70
C LYS A 20 15.48 -8.44 -21.62
N GLY A 21 14.44 -7.75 -22.07
CA GLY A 21 13.06 -8.25 -22.04
C GLY A 21 12.41 -8.31 -20.65
N GLN A 22 13.05 -7.74 -19.62
CA GLN A 22 12.51 -7.70 -18.26
C GLN A 22 12.06 -6.29 -17.90
N TYR A 23 10.78 -6.17 -17.56
CA TYR A 23 10.10 -4.90 -17.28
C TYR A 23 9.65 -4.87 -15.82
N ARG A 24 9.71 -3.69 -15.20
CA ARG A 24 9.16 -3.47 -13.87
C ARG A 24 7.64 -3.36 -13.95
N LYS A 25 6.93 -4.34 -13.41
CA LYS A 25 5.47 -4.47 -13.52
C LYS A 25 4.70 -3.95 -12.31
N ALA A 26 5.37 -3.71 -11.19
CA ALA A 26 4.70 -3.20 -9.99
C ALA A 26 4.31 -1.73 -10.17
N VAL A 27 3.02 -1.42 -10.09
CA VAL A 27 2.46 -0.06 -10.14
C VAL A 27 2.75 0.69 -8.83
N PHE A 28 2.58 -0.01 -7.70
CA PHE A 28 2.95 0.48 -6.38
C PHE A 28 3.93 -0.47 -5.71
N ASN A 29 4.93 0.08 -5.02
CA ASN A 29 5.71 -0.67 -4.05
C ASN A 29 5.21 -0.30 -2.65
N GLY A 30 5.27 -1.22 -1.70
CA GLY A 30 4.69 -0.97 -0.40
C GLY A 30 5.30 -1.76 0.74
N THR A 31 4.92 -1.34 1.93
CA THR A 31 5.29 -1.98 3.19
C THR A 31 4.04 -2.19 4.04
N LEU A 32 3.90 -3.37 4.61
CA LEU A 32 2.91 -3.68 5.65
C LEU A 32 3.66 -3.85 6.96
N GLU A 33 3.33 -3.05 7.97
CA GLU A 33 3.99 -3.08 9.27
C GLU A 33 2.97 -3.45 10.35
N ILE A 34 3.23 -4.55 11.05
CA ILE A 34 2.51 -5.01 12.23
C ILE A 34 3.39 -4.69 13.44
N GLN A 35 2.81 -4.11 14.50
CA GLN A 35 3.59 -3.68 15.66
C GLN A 35 3.83 -4.77 16.70
N ASN A 36 2.87 -5.69 16.89
CA ASN A 36 2.94 -6.72 17.91
C ASN A 36 2.38 -8.08 17.43
N PRO A 37 3.22 -9.10 17.18
CA PRO A 37 4.68 -9.01 17.15
C PRO A 37 5.14 -8.10 15.99
N TYR A 38 6.33 -7.51 16.12
CA TYR A 38 6.84 -6.64 15.06
C TYR A 38 7.10 -7.46 13.80
N GLY A 39 6.39 -7.15 12.73
CA GLY A 39 6.51 -7.82 11.44
C GLY A 39 6.48 -6.79 10.32
N LYS A 40 7.50 -6.80 9.46
CA LYS A 40 7.55 -5.95 8.28
C LYS A 40 7.49 -6.80 7.03
N TYR A 41 6.53 -6.50 6.17
CA TYR A 41 6.33 -7.18 4.90
C TYR A 41 6.45 -6.20 3.75
N LEU A 42 7.02 -6.65 2.63
CA LEU A 42 7.14 -5.90 1.41
C LEU A 42 6.11 -6.41 0.40
N VAL A 43 5.52 -5.47 -0.32
CA VAL A 43 4.54 -5.75 -1.37
C VAL A 43 4.91 -4.98 -2.65
N ASP A 44 4.72 -5.63 -3.78
CA ASP A 44 4.89 -5.10 -5.13
C ASP A 44 3.56 -5.34 -5.86
N MET A 45 2.74 -4.29 -5.95
CA MET A 45 1.38 -4.35 -6.49
C MET A 45 1.41 -4.42 -8.02
N GLU A 46 1.07 -5.57 -8.58
CA GLU A 46 1.09 -5.91 -10.00
C GLU A 46 -0.32 -6.28 -10.47
N ASP A 47 -0.59 -6.24 -11.78
CA ASP A 47 -1.88 -6.72 -12.31
C ASP A 47 -2.10 -8.20 -11.96
N ILE A 48 -3.36 -8.61 -11.78
CA ILE A 48 -3.74 -9.98 -11.38
C ILE A 48 -3.07 -11.02 -12.28
N GLU A 49 -3.11 -10.82 -13.59
CA GLU A 49 -2.52 -11.75 -14.56
C GLU A 49 -1.00 -11.91 -14.34
N THR A 50 -0.32 -10.81 -14.04
CA THR A 50 1.12 -10.84 -13.75
C THR A 50 1.39 -11.54 -12.43
N TRP A 51 0.63 -11.22 -11.39
CA TRP A 51 0.78 -11.84 -10.08
C TRP A 51 0.60 -13.37 -10.16
N PHE A 52 -0.46 -13.82 -10.81
CA PHE A 52 -0.84 -15.23 -10.92
C PHE A 52 0.14 -16.06 -11.77
N HIS A 53 0.56 -15.56 -12.94
CA HIS A 53 1.42 -16.31 -13.86
C HIS A 53 2.91 -16.27 -13.50
N PHE A 54 3.33 -15.34 -12.63
CA PHE A 54 4.74 -15.17 -12.27
C PHE A 54 4.97 -15.36 -10.76
N PRO A 55 4.77 -16.57 -10.21
CA PRO A 55 5.13 -16.87 -8.83
C PRO A 55 6.65 -16.76 -8.65
N LYS A 56 7.06 -15.98 -7.65
CA LYS A 56 8.47 -15.63 -7.42
C LYS A 56 9.20 -16.55 -6.41
N SER A 57 8.51 -17.55 -5.86
CA SER A 57 9.00 -18.45 -4.80
C SER A 57 8.16 -19.74 -4.77
N PRO A 58 8.67 -20.89 -4.27
CA PRO A 58 7.88 -22.12 -4.12
C PRO A 58 6.56 -21.92 -3.35
N ILE A 59 6.56 -21.11 -2.29
CA ILE A 59 5.35 -20.83 -1.51
C ILE A 59 4.27 -20.11 -2.33
N HIS A 60 4.68 -19.25 -3.28
CA HIS A 60 3.76 -18.58 -4.18
C HIS A 60 3.16 -19.57 -5.18
N VAL A 61 3.95 -20.54 -5.66
CA VAL A 61 3.45 -21.63 -6.51
C VAL A 61 2.42 -22.48 -5.76
N GLU A 62 2.66 -22.75 -4.48
CA GLU A 62 1.68 -23.46 -3.65
C GLU A 62 0.38 -22.67 -3.51
N ILE A 63 0.45 -21.35 -3.33
CA ILE A 63 -0.75 -20.50 -3.27
C ILE A 63 -1.49 -20.53 -4.60
N THR A 64 -0.81 -20.36 -5.74
CA THR A 64 -1.48 -20.40 -7.05
C THR A 64 -2.12 -21.75 -7.32
N ASN A 65 -1.49 -22.85 -6.90
CA ASN A 65 -2.05 -24.21 -7.03
C ASN A 65 -3.32 -24.44 -6.19
N ARG A 66 -3.53 -23.68 -5.11
CA ARG A 66 -4.78 -23.73 -4.32
C ARG A 66 -5.93 -23.01 -5.04
N ILE A 67 -5.65 -22.18 -6.03
CA ILE A 67 -6.64 -21.43 -6.78
C ILE A 67 -7.17 -22.30 -7.92
N ALA A 68 -8.39 -22.81 -7.76
CA ALA A 68 -8.99 -23.78 -8.69
C ALA A 68 -9.23 -23.23 -10.11
N GLN A 69 -9.40 -21.92 -10.26
CA GLN A 69 -9.60 -21.24 -11.54
C GLN A 69 -8.73 -19.99 -11.57
N PRO A 70 -7.91 -19.78 -12.62
CA PRO A 70 -7.14 -18.56 -12.77
C PRO A 70 -8.03 -17.33 -12.58
N PRO A 71 -7.66 -16.38 -11.72
CA PRO A 71 -8.44 -15.17 -11.52
C PRO A 71 -8.45 -14.39 -12.84
N GLY A 72 -9.64 -13.95 -13.25
CA GLY A 72 -9.77 -13.03 -14.38
C GLY A 72 -9.06 -11.72 -14.06
N ASN A 73 -8.41 -11.11 -15.06
CA ASN A 73 -7.86 -9.78 -14.86
C ASN A 73 -9.02 -8.78 -14.74
N GLU A 74 -9.08 -8.08 -13.61
CA GLU A 74 -10.08 -7.06 -13.33
C GLU A 74 -9.40 -5.70 -13.27
N ASP A 75 -9.89 -4.77 -14.09
CA ASP A 75 -9.34 -3.42 -14.15
C ASP A 75 -9.47 -2.71 -12.80
N GLY A 76 -8.36 -2.15 -12.32
CA GLY A 76 -8.31 -1.45 -11.05
C GLY A 76 -8.02 -2.34 -9.85
N ILE A 77 -7.86 -3.67 -10.03
CA ILE A 77 -7.39 -4.58 -8.97
C ILE A 77 -5.92 -4.95 -9.20
N LEU A 78 -5.11 -4.70 -8.19
CA LEU A 78 -3.69 -5.07 -8.17
C LEU A 78 -3.44 -6.08 -7.06
N MET A 79 -2.55 -7.04 -7.30
CA MET A 79 -2.17 -8.08 -6.35
C MET A 79 -0.67 -8.09 -6.09
N SER A 80 -0.31 -8.56 -4.91
CA SER A 80 1.08 -8.72 -4.51
C SER A 80 1.30 -10.00 -3.74
N TRP A 81 2.42 -10.64 -4.03
CA TRP A 81 3.06 -11.62 -3.16
C TRP A 81 3.57 -10.94 -1.88
N LEU A 82 3.75 -11.71 -0.81
CA LEU A 82 4.26 -11.20 0.46
C LEU A 82 5.70 -11.63 0.69
N TYR A 83 6.55 -10.67 1.04
CA TYR A 83 7.90 -10.94 1.53
C TYR A 83 8.08 -10.37 2.92
N ARG A 84 8.32 -11.21 3.92
CA ARG A 84 8.81 -10.73 5.22
C ARG A 84 10.21 -10.15 5.03
N TYR A 85 10.46 -9.02 5.65
CA TYR A 85 11.72 -8.30 5.59
C TYR A 85 12.33 -8.15 6.97
N GLU A 86 13.51 -8.75 7.14
CA GLU A 86 14.26 -8.72 8.39
C GLU A 86 15.75 -8.56 8.09
N GLY A 87 16.39 -7.54 8.65
CA GLY A 87 17.84 -7.36 8.54
C GLY A 87 18.40 -7.26 7.12
N GLY A 88 17.60 -6.84 6.13
CA GLY A 88 18.02 -6.81 4.71
C GLY A 88 17.65 -8.06 3.91
N ILE A 89 17.14 -9.09 4.57
CA ILE A 89 16.75 -10.36 3.96
C ILE A 89 15.27 -10.32 3.64
N LYS A 90 14.90 -10.82 2.45
CA LYS A 90 13.51 -10.99 2.01
C LYS A 90 13.17 -12.47 2.01
N THR A 91 12.21 -12.87 2.83
CA THR A 91 11.71 -14.24 2.91
C THR A 91 10.29 -14.26 2.39
N ALA A 92 9.99 -15.12 1.41
CA ALA A 92 8.63 -15.27 0.90
C ALA A 92 7.73 -15.91 1.96
N VAL A 93 6.50 -15.41 2.10
CA VAL A 93 5.55 -15.83 3.15
C VAL A 93 4.20 -16.20 2.52
N ASP A 94 3.47 -17.12 3.15
CA ASP A 94 2.14 -17.51 2.70
C ASP A 94 1.15 -16.35 2.89
N GLY A 95 0.35 -16.08 1.86
CA GLY A 95 -0.61 -14.99 1.82
C GLY A 95 -0.46 -14.07 0.61
N TYR A 96 -1.25 -13.01 0.62
CA TYR A 96 -1.31 -12.03 -0.47
C TYR A 96 -1.78 -10.66 0.04
N ALA A 97 -1.54 -9.64 -0.78
CA ALA A 97 -2.22 -8.35 -0.68
C ALA A 97 -2.95 -8.05 -2.00
N ALA A 98 -4.17 -7.55 -1.92
CA ALA A 98 -4.99 -7.15 -3.05
C ALA A 98 -5.48 -5.71 -2.82
N LEU A 99 -5.09 -4.80 -3.72
CA LEU A 99 -5.52 -3.41 -3.75
C LEU A 99 -6.62 -3.25 -4.80
N ASP A 100 -7.83 -2.93 -4.34
CA ASP A 100 -8.94 -2.51 -5.17
C ASP A 100 -8.95 -0.97 -5.22
N MET A 101 -8.57 -0.42 -6.38
CA MET A 101 -8.58 1.02 -6.61
C MET A 101 -9.98 1.57 -6.91
N ASN A 102 -10.93 0.72 -7.30
CA ASN A 102 -12.30 1.13 -7.61
C ASN A 102 -13.05 1.44 -6.30
N ASN A 103 -12.89 0.57 -5.30
CA ASN A 103 -13.50 0.73 -3.98
C ASN A 103 -12.56 1.38 -2.95
N ASN A 104 -11.30 1.66 -3.31
CA ASN A 104 -10.25 2.12 -2.40
C ASN A 104 -10.13 1.21 -1.17
N GLN A 105 -10.00 -0.09 -1.42
CA GLN A 105 -9.90 -1.11 -0.37
C GLN A 105 -8.60 -1.90 -0.53
N LEU A 106 -7.96 -2.23 0.59
CA LEU A 106 -6.79 -3.08 0.64
C LEU A 106 -7.12 -4.32 1.47
N SER A 107 -7.15 -5.47 0.81
CA SER A 107 -7.36 -6.77 1.41
C SER A 107 -6.01 -7.46 1.58
N ILE A 108 -5.71 -7.93 2.79
CA ILE A 108 -4.43 -8.56 3.13
C ILE A 108 -4.73 -9.86 3.84
N GLN A 109 -4.04 -10.92 3.46
CA GLN A 109 -3.99 -12.17 4.22
C GLN A 109 -2.53 -12.52 4.45
N ILE A 110 -2.14 -12.72 5.72
CA ILE A 110 -0.78 -13.16 6.08
C ILE A 110 -0.89 -14.44 6.89
N ASN A 111 -0.15 -15.46 6.49
CA ASN A 111 0.06 -16.66 7.26
C ASN A 111 1.57 -16.92 7.45
N ASP A 112 2.11 -16.33 8.51
CA ASP A 112 3.51 -16.39 8.91
C ASP A 112 3.64 -17.17 10.22
N ALA A 113 3.90 -18.47 10.10
CA ALA A 113 4.02 -19.37 11.24
C ALA A 113 5.21 -19.02 12.16
N GLU A 114 6.29 -18.46 11.61
CA GLU A 114 7.51 -18.15 12.37
C GLU A 114 7.28 -16.98 13.33
N TYR A 115 6.46 -16.01 12.93
CA TYR A 115 6.11 -14.86 13.76
C TYR A 115 4.75 -15.05 14.46
N GLY A 116 4.08 -16.19 14.27
CA GLY A 116 2.75 -16.46 14.85
C GLY A 116 1.66 -15.52 14.34
N ILE A 117 1.77 -15.06 13.10
CA ILE A 117 0.82 -14.13 12.47
C ILE A 117 -0.01 -14.90 11.44
N THR A 118 -1.23 -15.26 11.80
CA THR A 118 -2.23 -15.81 10.87
C THR A 118 -3.48 -14.94 10.93
N GLU A 119 -3.55 -13.92 10.08
CA GLU A 119 -4.61 -12.91 10.12
C GLU A 119 -4.96 -12.38 8.73
N SER A 120 -6.18 -11.84 8.64
CA SER A 120 -6.71 -11.18 7.46
C SER A 120 -7.23 -9.79 7.82
N TRP A 121 -7.04 -8.83 6.92
CA TRP A 121 -7.48 -7.46 7.05
C TRP A 121 -8.18 -7.00 5.79
N GLU A 122 -9.20 -6.17 5.96
CA GLU A 122 -9.81 -5.36 4.92
C GLU A 122 -9.76 -3.90 5.38
N LEU A 123 -8.91 -3.09 4.74
CA LEU A 123 -8.63 -1.74 5.19
C LEU A 123 -9.04 -0.71 4.13
N PRO A 124 -9.73 0.38 4.52
CA PRO A 124 -9.98 1.48 3.60
C PRO A 124 -8.67 2.22 3.29
N VAL A 125 -8.42 2.44 2.00
CA VAL A 125 -7.25 3.11 1.46
C VAL A 125 -7.52 4.61 1.34
N ARG A 126 -6.56 5.42 1.77
CA ARG A 126 -6.61 6.87 1.68
C ARG A 126 -5.38 7.39 0.96
N LYS A 127 -5.56 8.43 0.15
CA LYS A 127 -4.44 9.17 -0.44
C LYS A 127 -3.69 9.91 0.67
N CYS A 128 -2.36 9.84 0.67
CA CYS A 128 -1.56 10.62 1.59
C CYS A 128 -1.48 12.07 1.11
N ILE A 129 -1.91 13.00 1.97
CA ILE A 129 -1.93 14.44 1.67
C ILE A 129 -0.61 15.10 2.11
N SER A 130 0.10 14.51 3.08
CA SER A 130 1.32 15.07 3.66
C SER A 130 2.55 14.81 2.78
N ARG A 131 2.60 15.46 1.61
CA ARG A 131 3.75 15.42 0.69
C ARG A 131 4.80 16.40 1.17
N VAL A 132 5.76 15.90 1.96
CA VAL A 132 6.91 16.70 2.39
C VAL A 132 7.96 16.69 1.29
N PRO A 133 8.35 17.84 0.72
CA PRO A 133 9.38 17.90 -0.31
C PRO A 133 10.67 17.21 0.14
N GLY A 134 11.24 16.37 -0.72
CA GLY A 134 12.50 15.67 -0.47
C GLY A 134 12.41 14.42 0.42
N LYS A 135 11.23 14.08 0.99
CA LYS A 135 11.02 12.82 1.72
C LYS A 135 10.22 11.83 0.86
N PRO A 136 10.51 10.52 0.97
CA PRO A 136 9.71 9.48 0.31
C PRO A 136 8.35 9.35 1.01
N THR A 137 7.41 10.23 0.71
CA THR A 137 6.04 10.15 1.21
C THR A 137 5.27 9.06 0.45
N PRO A 138 4.53 8.17 1.13
CA PRO A 138 3.67 7.21 0.48
C PRO A 138 2.57 7.92 -0.32
N ALA A 139 2.15 7.36 -1.45
CA ALA A 139 1.01 7.83 -2.20
C ALA A 139 -0.31 7.42 -1.53
N LEU A 140 -0.37 6.19 -1.01
CA LEU A 140 -1.55 5.61 -0.36
C LEU A 140 -1.19 5.06 1.01
N ILE A 141 -2.14 5.16 1.94
CA ILE A 141 -2.04 4.63 3.31
C ILE A 141 -3.33 3.90 3.63
N ALA A 142 -3.22 2.74 4.28
CA ALA A 142 -4.36 2.04 4.87
C ALA A 142 -3.95 1.52 6.25
N THR A 143 -4.77 1.72 7.27
CA THR A 143 -4.43 1.34 8.64
C THR A 143 -5.67 1.16 9.48
N ASN A 144 -5.64 0.20 10.40
CA ASN A 144 -6.61 0.04 11.48
C ASN A 144 -6.09 0.60 12.82
N GLN A 145 -4.95 1.31 12.82
CA GLN A 145 -4.45 1.99 14.01
C GLN A 145 -5.37 3.15 14.41
N THR A 146 -5.78 3.12 15.68
CA THR A 146 -6.75 4.06 16.27
C THR A 146 -6.31 5.53 16.18
N GLU A 147 -5.00 5.80 16.17
CA GLU A 147 -4.46 7.16 16.10
C GLU A 147 -4.57 7.79 14.70
N LEU A 148 -4.63 6.98 13.65
CA LEU A 148 -4.68 7.40 12.24
C LEU A 148 -6.08 7.29 11.63
N SER A 149 -7.04 6.70 12.34
CA SER A 149 -8.43 6.56 11.89
C SER A 149 -9.24 7.85 11.99
N THR A 150 -8.81 8.81 12.82
CA THR A 150 -9.42 10.15 12.88
C THR A 150 -9.14 10.94 11.59
N PRO A 151 -10.07 11.78 11.10
CA PRO A 151 -9.80 12.64 9.95
C PRO A 151 -8.56 13.48 10.23
N GLN A 152 -7.48 13.26 9.49
CA GLN A 152 -6.31 14.13 9.55
C GLN A 152 -6.78 15.53 9.15
N LYS A 153 -6.87 16.45 10.12
CA LYS A 153 -6.97 17.87 9.80
C LYS A 153 -5.78 18.21 8.90
N PRO A 154 -5.99 18.86 7.75
CA PRO A 154 -4.87 19.28 6.92
C PRO A 154 -3.91 20.08 7.80
N SER A 155 -2.63 19.67 7.82
CA SER A 155 -1.58 20.37 8.55
C SER A 155 -1.54 21.82 8.06
N THR A 156 -1.97 22.76 8.89
CA THR A 156 -1.86 24.20 8.62
C THR A 156 -0.46 24.75 8.89
N ASN A 157 0.54 23.90 9.15
CA ASN A 157 1.92 24.33 9.38
C ASN A 157 2.74 24.37 8.07
N GLY A 158 2.11 24.80 6.98
CA GLY A 158 2.76 25.15 5.73
C GLY A 158 2.78 26.66 5.56
N VAL A 159 3.94 27.25 5.86
CA VAL A 159 4.46 28.56 5.42
C VAL A 159 3.62 29.28 4.36
N PHE A 160 2.56 29.98 4.77
CA PHE A 160 1.98 31.15 4.08
C PHE A 160 1.32 32.02 5.15
N HIS A 161 2.18 32.69 5.94
CA HIS A 161 1.77 33.88 6.65
C HIS A 161 1.80 35.01 5.61
N ARG A 162 0.63 35.47 5.16
CA ARG A 162 0.30 36.89 4.87
C ARG A 162 -1.12 37.00 4.29
N ASP A 163 -1.93 37.68 5.07
CA ASP A 163 -2.95 38.66 4.65
C ASP A 163 -3.99 38.20 3.63
N ASN A 164 -5.10 37.64 4.13
CA ASN A 164 -6.36 37.73 3.39
C ASN A 164 -7.62 37.88 4.26
N THR A 165 -7.49 38.00 5.58
CA THR A 165 -8.67 38.23 6.45
C THR A 165 -9.23 39.64 6.28
N GLN A 166 -8.39 40.64 6.01
CA GLN A 166 -8.87 42.02 5.78
C GLN A 166 -9.56 42.22 4.42
N ALA A 167 -9.24 41.41 3.40
CA ALA A 167 -9.87 41.51 2.08
C ALA A 167 -11.32 41.00 2.08
N ILE A 168 -11.63 40.02 2.94
CA ILE A 168 -12.98 39.42 3.04
C ILE A 168 -13.92 40.33 3.85
N GLU A 169 -13.45 40.95 4.93
CA GLU A 169 -14.26 41.90 5.72
C GLU A 169 -14.60 43.18 4.94
N ALA A 170 -13.74 43.63 4.03
CA ALA A 170 -14.01 44.80 3.17
C ALA A 170 -15.07 44.53 2.09
N LEU A 171 -15.26 43.27 1.68
CA LEU A 171 -16.26 42.88 0.68
C LEU A 171 -17.64 42.63 1.29
N LEU A 172 -17.71 42.16 2.54
CA LEU A 172 -18.99 41.87 3.22
C LEU A 172 -19.68 43.12 3.79
N ASN A 173 -18.96 44.21 4.01
CA ASN A 173 -19.51 45.48 4.53
C ASN A 173 -19.96 46.47 3.44
N ARG A 174 -20.09 46.03 2.18
CA ARG A 174 -20.56 46.85 1.05
C ARG A 174 -21.82 46.29 0.36
N ALA A 175 -22.55 45.39 1.03
CA ALA A 175 -23.88 44.93 0.59
C ALA A 175 -24.97 45.63 1.41
#